data_AF-A0AAJ4TGY8-F1
#
_entry.id   AF-A0AAJ4TGY8-F1
#
_cell.length_a   1.000
_cell.length_b   1.000
_cell.length_c   1.000
_cell.angle_alpha   90.00
_cell.angle_beta   90.00
_cell.angle_gamma   90.00
#
_symmetry.space_group_name_H-M   'P 1'
#
loop_
_entity.id
_entity.type
_entity.pdbx_description
1 polymer ?
#
loop_
_entity_poly.entity_id
_entity_poly.type
_entity_poly.pdbx_seq_one_letter_code
_entity_poly.pdbx_strand_id
1 'polypeptide(L)' 'MKKHPNKHVQAAIEYAIENGWVWVTAGNSSHTFCKLRCGNAVGEHKTHMMRVWSTPKVMEVHAKQIIRKVNHCIALLG' A
#
# COMPACT_ATOMS: atom_id res chain seq x y z
N MET A 1 9.34 10.21 -2.02
CA MET A 1 9.18 8.74 -2.07
C MET A 1 9.65 8.25 -3.43
N LYS A 2 10.27 7.06 -3.52
CA LYS A 2 10.61 6.45 -4.81
C LYS A 2 9.31 6.12 -5.54
N LYS A 3 9.21 6.36 -6.86
CA LYS A 3 8.03 5.96 -7.64
C LYS A 3 8.15 4.52 -8.11
N HIS A 4 7.06 3.77 -8.03
CA HIS A 4 7.01 2.42 -8.58
C HIS A 4 7.07 2.51 -10.12
N PRO A 5 7.87 1.68 -10.80
CA PRO A 5 8.05 1.78 -12.26
C PRO A 5 6.75 1.47 -13.03
N ASN A 6 5.87 0.65 -12.47
CA ASN A 6 4.55 0.39 -13.03
C ASN A 6 3.51 1.43 -12.57
N LYS A 7 2.84 2.08 -13.53
CA LYS A 7 1.82 3.12 -13.29
C LYS A 7 0.62 2.66 -12.46
N HIS A 8 0.16 1.41 -12.62
CA HIS A 8 -1.03 0.91 -11.90
C HIS A 8 -0.71 0.70 -10.42
N VAL A 9 0.46 0.14 -10.13
CA VAL A 9 0.91 -0.02 -8.74
C VAL A 9 1.19 1.34 -8.11
N GLN A 10 1.81 2.28 -8.84
CA GLN A 10 2.02 3.64 -8.34
C GLN A 10 0.71 4.35 -7.98
N ALA A 11 -0.29 4.31 -8.87
CA ALA A 11 -1.61 4.88 -8.61
C ALA A 11 -2.31 4.23 -7.40
N ALA A 12 -2.15 2.91 -7.23
CA ALA A 12 -2.70 2.21 -6.06
C ALA A 12 -2.00 2.61 -4.74
N ILE A 13 -0.70 2.94 -4.77
CA ILE A 13 0.00 3.46 -3.61
C ILE A 13 -0.47 4.89 -3.29
N GLU A 14 -0.59 5.75 -4.29
CA GLU A 14 -1.10 7.12 -4.14
C GLU A 14 -2.50 7.10 -3.52
N TYR A 15 -3.39 6.26 -4.06
CA TYR A 15 -4.72 6.03 -3.49
C TYR A 15 -4.67 5.63 -2.01
N ALA A 16 -3.75 4.74 -1.61
CA ALA A 16 -3.62 4.35 -0.21
C ALA A 16 -3.23 5.54 0.67
N ILE A 17 -2.26 6.36 0.23
CA ILE A 17 -1.79 7.54 0.97
C ILE A 17 -2.91 8.57 1.14
N GLU A 18 -3.65 8.85 0.07
CA GLU A 18 -4.82 9.75 0.10
C GLU A 18 -5.88 9.28 1.10
N ASN A 19 -6.01 7.97 1.30
CA ASN A 19 -6.92 7.35 2.26
C ASN A 19 -6.28 7.11 3.65
N GLY A 20 -5.22 7.85 3.98
CA GLY A 20 -4.63 7.85 5.32
C GLY A 20 -3.74 6.65 5.64
N TRP A 21 -3.31 5.89 4.63
CA TRP A 21 -2.25 4.90 4.81
C TRP A 21 -0.88 5.56 4.76
N VAL A 22 0.07 4.95 5.47
CA VAL A 22 1.44 5.43 5.59
C VAL A 22 2.36 4.55 4.77
N TRP A 23 3.19 5.19 3.95
CA TRP A 23 4.31 4.54 3.28
C TRP A 23 5.42 4.22 4.28
N VAL A 24 5.86 2.97 4.30
CA VAL A 24 7.00 2.49 5.06
C VAL A 24 8.05 1.95 4.08
N THR A 25 9.29 2.40 4.23
CA THR A 25 10.41 1.96 3.40
C THR A 25 10.62 0.45 3.53
N ALA A 26 10.89 -0.22 2.40
CA ALA A 26 11.34 -1.60 2.44
C ALA A 26 12.77 -1.63 3.01
N GLY A 27 13.04 -2.57 3.92
CA GLY A 27 14.41 -2.86 4.38
C GLY A 27 15.16 -3.72 3.36
N ASN A 28 16.03 -4.62 3.82
CA ASN A 28 16.91 -5.46 2.99
C ASN A 28 16.20 -6.54 2.13
N SER A 29 14.89 -6.47 1.92
CA SER A 29 14.20 -7.43 1.05
C SER A 29 14.27 -6.97 -0.40
N SER A 30 15.08 -7.65 -1.21
CA SER A 30 15.34 -7.36 -2.63
C SER A 30 14.07 -7.22 -3.49
N HIS A 31 12.97 -7.87 -3.11
CA HIS A 31 11.74 -7.91 -3.90
C HIS A 31 10.62 -7.02 -3.36
N THR A 32 10.75 -6.48 -2.16
CA THR A 32 9.74 -5.58 -1.58
C THR A 32 10.07 -4.14 -1.99
N PHE A 33 9.14 -3.48 -2.66
CA PHE A 33 9.31 -2.09 -3.05
C PHE A 33 9.06 -1.14 -1.88
N CYS A 34 7.93 -1.33 -1.20
CA CYS A 34 7.59 -0.63 0.04
C CYS A 34 6.58 -1.46 0.85
N LYS A 35 6.27 -0.99 2.04
CA LYS A 35 5.14 -1.48 2.84
C LYS A 35 4.15 -0.35 3.00
N LEU A 36 2.87 -0.65 2.88
CA LEU A 36 1.78 0.23 3.22
C LEU A 36 1.19 -0.23 4.55
N ARG A 37 1.01 0.69 5.48
CA ARG A 37 0.40 0.41 6.79
C ARG A 37 -0.75 1.38 6.99
N CYS A 38 -1.91 0.89 7.42
CA CYS A 38 -3.01 1.77 7.78
C CYS A 38 -2.65 2.57 9.04
N GLY A 39 -3.28 3.73 9.19
CA GLY A 39 -3.22 4.51 10.41
C GLY A 39 -2.56 5.86 10.25
N ASN A 40 -3.35 6.87 10.56
CA ASN A 40 -2.95 8.24 10.87
C ASN A 40 -1.93 8.26 12.04
N ALA A 41 -1.07 9.29 12.07
CA ALA A 41 -0.20 9.65 13.19
C ALA A 41 -0.90 9.62 14.57
N VAL A 42 -2.22 9.89 14.63
CA VAL A 42 -3.05 9.89 15.85
C VAL A 42 -3.30 8.48 16.42
N GLY A 43 -3.01 7.42 15.66
CA GLY A 43 -2.77 6.09 16.24
C GLY A 43 -3.97 5.15 16.39
N GLU A 44 -5.18 5.54 15.97
CA GLU A 44 -6.40 4.74 16.17
C GLU A 44 -6.46 3.43 15.37
N HIS A 45 -5.65 3.27 14.30
CA HIS A 45 -5.82 2.14 13.39
C HIS A 45 -4.48 1.65 12.78
N LYS A 46 -3.78 0.71 13.43
CA LYS A 46 -2.47 0.17 12.94
C LYS A 46 -2.49 -1.33 12.60
N THR A 47 -3.66 -1.94 12.50
CA THR A 47 -3.82 -3.40 12.41
C THR A 47 -3.66 -3.96 10.99
N HIS A 48 -3.84 -3.14 9.95
CA HIS A 48 -3.69 -3.54 8.56
C HIS A 48 -2.35 -3.09 7.97
N MET A 49 -1.72 -4.02 7.25
CA MET A 49 -0.52 -3.74 6.47
C MET A 49 -0.50 -4.58 5.19
N MET A 50 0.22 -4.09 4.18
CA MET A 50 0.44 -4.78 2.92
C MET A 50 1.85 -4.51 2.39
N ARG A 51 2.51 -5.56 1.90
CA ARG A 51 3.77 -5.42 1.16
C ARG A 51 3.45 -5.12 -0.29
N VAL A 52 4.10 -4.10 -0.83
CA VAL A 52 4.07 -3.79 -2.26
C VAL A 52 5.31 -4.40 -2.89
N TRP A 53 5.11 -5.25 -3.89
CA TRP A 53 6.18 -5.98 -4.55
C TRP A 53 6.72 -5.18 -5.75
N SER A 54 8.03 -5.20 -5.95
CA SER A 54 8.65 -4.54 -7.12
C SER A 54 8.36 -5.28 -8.43
N THR A 55 8.23 -6.60 -8.38
CA THR A 55 8.08 -7.49 -9.55
C THR A 55 7.03 -8.58 -9.32
N PRO A 56 5.74 -8.23 -9.09
CA PRO A 56 4.66 -9.20 -9.03
C PRO A 56 4.42 -9.85 -10.40
N LYS A 57 3.87 -11.08 -10.41
CA LYS A 57 3.53 -11.83 -11.63
C LYS A 57 2.59 -11.03 -12.56
N VAL A 58 1.63 -10.30 -11.99
CA VAL A 58 0.69 -9.43 -12.73
C VAL A 58 0.51 -8.12 -11.97
N MET A 59 0.99 -7.02 -12.57
CA MET A 59 1.02 -5.69 -11.94
C MET A 59 -0.37 -5.12 -11.64
N GLU A 60 -1.32 -5.27 -12.57
CA GLU A 60 -2.69 -4.75 -12.43
C GLU A 60 -3.47 -5.48 -11.34
N VAL A 61 -3.29 -6.79 -11.22
CA VAL A 61 -3.90 -7.59 -10.15
C VAL A 61 -3.31 -7.17 -8.80
N HIS A 62 -2.00 -6.96 -8.73
CA HIS A 62 -1.37 -6.48 -7.51
C HIS A 62 -1.88 -5.08 -7.11
N ALA A 63 -2.03 -4.16 -8.07
CA ALA A 63 -2.64 -2.86 -7.83
C ALA A 63 -4.07 -2.98 -7.29
N LYS A 64 -4.92 -3.83 -7.90
CA LYS A 64 -6.28 -4.10 -7.41
C LYS A 64 -6.29 -4.68 -5.99
N GLN A 65 -5.33 -5.53 -5.64
CA GLN A 65 -5.21 -6.06 -4.27
C GLN A 65 -4.90 -4.96 -3.24
N ILE A 66 -4.01 -4.02 -3.58
CA ILE A 66 -3.70 -2.86 -2.73
C ILE A 66 -4.96 -2.04 -2.50
N ILE A 67 -5.66 -1.65 -3.57
CA ILE A 67 -6.90 -0.88 -3.49
C ILE A 67 -7.96 -1.62 -2.67
N ARG A 68 -8.16 -2.92 -2.91
CA ARG A 68 -9.13 -3.72 -2.14
C ARG A 68 -8.80 -3.75 -0.65
N LYS A 69 -7.52 -3.81 -0.28
CA LYS A 69 -7.10 -3.80 1.13
C LYS A 69 -7.35 -2.43 1.78
N VAL A 70 -7.11 -1.35 1.04
CA VAL A 70 -7.42 0.02 1.46
C VAL A 70 -8.93 0.17 1.67
N ASN A 71 -9.75 -0.23 0.71
CA ASN A 71 -11.21 -0.15 0.81
C ASN A 71 -11.76 -0.96 1.98
N HIS A 72 -11.24 -2.16 2.22
CA HIS A 72 -11.61 -2.97 3.38
C HIS A 72 -11.25 -2.29 4.70
N CYS A 73 -10.11 -1.61 4.76
CA CYS A 73 -9.72 -0.83 5.92
C CYS A 73 -10.66 0.37 6.14
N ILE A 74 -11.05 1.09 5.09
CA ILE A 74 -12.00 2.20 5.16
C ILE A 74 -13.37 1.72 5.62
N ALA A 75 -13.86 0.60 5.08
CA ALA A 75 -15.16 0.04 5.44
C ALA A 75 -15.26 -0.45 6.89
N LEU A 76 -14.12 -0.71 7.56
CA LEU A 76 -14.07 -1.09 8.97
C LEU A 76 -13.96 0.12 9.92
N LEU A 77 -13.81 1.33 9.38
CA LEU A 77 -13.73 2.59 10.15
C LEU A 77 -15.06 3.36 10.16
N GLY A 78 -16.06 2.92 9.40
CA GLY A 78 -17.44 3.42 9.43
C GLY A 78 -18.37 2.43 10.09
#